data_AF-A0A3N5ZN95-F1
#
_entry.id   AF-A0A3N5ZN95-F1
#
_cell.length_a   1.000
_cell.length_b   1.000
_cell.length_c   1.000
_cell.angle_alpha   90.00
_cell.angle_beta   90.00
_cell.angle_gamma   90.00
#
_symmetry.space_group_name_H-M   'P 1'
#
loop_
_entity.id
_entity.type
_entity.pdbx_description
1 polymer ?
#
loop_
_entity_poly.entity_id
_entity_poly.type
_entity_poly.pdbx_seq_one_letter_code
_entity_poly.pdbx_strand_id
1 'polypeptide(L)' 'MPRGVLPCEETLRRVRAEFLEMPGLKLTVPQAQRLWGVDRSTCEALIEELTEARFLSKTRDGAVVLRAATV' A
#
# COMPACT_ATOMS: atom_id res chain seq x y z
N MET A 1 22.66 -1.83 -7.09
CA MET A 1 21.25 -1.86 -6.65
C MET A 1 20.93 -0.51 -6.04
N PRO A 2 20.07 0.34 -6.64
CA PRO A 2 19.70 1.60 -5.99
C PRO A 2 18.85 1.27 -4.76
N ARG A 3 19.35 1.62 -3.57
CA ARG A 3 18.57 1.67 -2.33
C ARG A 3 17.47 2.69 -2.55
N GLY A 4 16.30 2.22 -2.98
CA GLY A 4 15.13 3.05 -3.24
C GLY A 4 14.77 3.82 -1.97
N VAL A 5 14.51 5.11 -2.13
CA VAL A 5 13.99 6.01 -1.11
C VAL A 5 12.87 5.29 -0.38
N LEU A 6 13.12 4.90 0.88
CA LEU A 6 12.04 4.44 1.75
C LEU A 6 11.07 5.62 1.87
N PRO A 7 9.78 5.42 1.58
CA PRO A 7 8.79 6.44 1.86
C PRO A 7 8.92 6.78 3.35
N CYS A 8 8.95 8.07 3.65
CA CYS A 8 9.09 8.54 5.03
C CYS A 8 8.10 7.76 5.92
N GLU A 9 8.52 7.34 7.11
CA GLU A 9 7.66 6.61 8.06
C GLU A 9 6.29 7.28 8.26
N GLU A 10 6.23 8.61 8.10
CA GLU A 10 4.99 9.38 8.12
C GLU A 10 4.03 9.00 6.98
N THR A 11 4.52 8.83 5.75
CA THR A 11 3.70 8.38 4.62
C THR A 11 3.16 6.97 4.91
N LEU A 12 4.02 6.06 5.36
CA LEU A 12 3.59 4.70 5.75
C LEU A 12 2.53 4.71 6.85
N ARG A 13 2.68 5.57 7.87
CA ARG A 13 1.71 5.73 8.95
C ARG A 13 0.38 6.30 8.46
N ARG A 14 0.39 7.34 7.61
CA ARG A 14 -0.84 7.92 7.03
C ARG A 14 -1.59 6.90 6.19
N VAL A 15 -0.87 6.17 5.33
CA VAL A 15 -1.45 5.10 4.50
C VAL A 15 -2.09 4.04 5.37
N ARG A 16 -1.38 3.55 6.39
CA ARG A 16 -1.92 2.56 7.33
C ARG A 16 -3.15 3.10 8.07
N ALA A 17 -3.14 4.37 8.49
CA ALA A 17 -4.28 5.00 9.15
C ALA A 17 -5.50 5.08 8.23
N GLU A 18 -5.36 5.55 6.99
CA GLU A 18 -6.46 5.60 6.00
C GLU A 18 -7.06 4.23 5.72
N PHE A 19 -6.21 3.21 5.61
CA PHE A 19 -6.62 1.83 5.48
C PHE A 19 -7.36 1.34 6.74
N LEU A 20 -6.85 1.62 7.94
CA LEU A 20 -7.49 1.23 9.22
C LEU A 20 -8.82 1.94 9.46
N GLU A 21 -8.98 3.20 9.03
CA GLU A 21 -10.23 3.95 9.16
C GLU A 21 -11.34 3.43 8.23
N MET A 22 -10.98 2.73 7.15
CA MET A 22 -11.93 2.08 6.25
C MET A 22 -11.48 0.64 5.93
N PRO A 23 -11.87 -0.35 6.76
CA PRO A 23 -11.48 -1.76 6.62
C PRO A 23 -12.18 -2.48 5.44
N GLY A 24 -11.98 -1.94 4.24
CA GLY A 24 -12.52 -2.38 2.96
C GLY A 24 -12.02 -1.57 1.77
N LEU A 25 -11.11 -0.61 1.99
CA LEU A 25 -10.57 0.22 0.92
C LEU A 25 -9.78 -0.64 -0.08
N LYS A 26 -10.25 -0.68 -1.33
CA LYS A 26 -9.46 -1.16 -2.48
C LYS A 26 -8.81 0.03 -3.15
N LEU A 27 -7.49 -0.02 -3.30
CA LEU A 27 -6.72 0.97 -4.04
C LEU A 27 -5.97 0.26 -5.15
N THR A 28 -6.01 0.78 -6.37
CA THR A 28 -5.09 0.30 -7.43
C THR A 28 -3.76 1.03 -7.33
N VAL A 29 -2.69 0.45 -7.87
CA VAL A 29 -1.36 1.09 -7.96
C VAL A 29 -1.45 2.55 -8.42
N PRO A 30 -2.14 2.90 -9.53
CA PRO A 30 -2.29 4.29 -9.95
C PRO A 30 -3.11 5.17 -8.98
N GLN A 31 -4.08 4.61 -8.25
CA GLN A 31 -4.78 5.37 -7.20
C GLN A 31 -3.87 5.64 -6.00
N ALA A 32 -3.14 4.63 -5.54
CA ALA A 32 -2.16 4.76 -4.47
C ALA A 32 -1.04 5.75 -4.82
N GLN A 33 -0.54 5.75 -6.06
CA GLN A 33 0.44 6.74 -6.53
C GLN A 33 -0.08 8.17 -6.39
N ARG A 34 -1.34 8.42 -6.79
CA ARG A 34 -1.95 9.75 -6.72
C ARG A 34 -2.29 10.18 -5.30
N LEU A 35 -2.67 9.21 -4.46
CA LEU A 35 -3.01 9.44 -3.06
C LEU A 35 -1.76 9.72 -2.21
N TRP A 36 -0.69 8.94 -2.43
CA TRP A 36 0.55 9.01 -1.67
C TRP A 36 1.56 10.00 -2.26
N GLY A 37 1.35 10.41 -3.52
CA GLY A 37 2.27 11.30 -4.24
C GLY A 37 3.62 10.64 -4.55
N VAL A 38 3.66 9.32 -4.75
CA VAL A 38 4.89 8.55 -4.96
C VAL A 38 4.96 7.95 -6.37
N ASP A 39 6.18 7.76 -6.86
CA ASP A 39 6.45 7.08 -8.13
C ASP A 39 5.98 5.62 -8.12
N ARG A 40 5.76 5.09 -9.33
CA ARG A 40 5.23 3.74 -9.55
C ARG A 40 6.10 2.68 -8.86
N SER A 41 7.42 2.79 -9.01
CA SER A 41 8.36 1.85 -8.41
C SER A 41 8.31 1.85 -6.88
N THR A 42 8.17 3.04 -6.27
CA THR A 42 8.03 3.19 -4.82
C THR A 42 6.69 2.62 -4.34
N CYS A 43 5.62 2.87 -5.10
CA CYS A 43 4.29 2.33 -4.82
C CYS A 43 4.27 0.80 -4.90
N GLU A 44 4.91 0.22 -5.92
CA GLU A 44 5.05 -1.23 -6.08
C GLU A 44 5.88 -1.86 -4.95
N ALA A 45 7.01 -1.25 -4.57
CA ALA A 45 7.82 -1.72 -3.45
C ALA A 45 7.05 -1.67 -2.12
N LEU A 46 6.32 -0.58 -1.85
CA LEU A 46 5.44 -0.45 -0.68
C LEU A 46 4.37 -1.55 -0.64
N ILE A 47 3.72 -1.77 -1.77
CA ILE A 47 2.68 -2.79 -1.91
C ILE A 47 3.26 -4.18 -1.69
N GLU A 48 4.45 -4.46 -2.23
CA GLU A 48 5.14 -5.74 -2.07
C GLU A 48 5.50 -5.98 -0.61
N GLU A 49 6.16 -5.02 0.05
CA GLU A 49 6.48 -5.07 1.48
C GLU A 49 5.24 -5.28 2.36
N LEU A 50 4.15 -4.54 2.09
CA LEU A 50 2.91 -4.69 2.85
C LEU A 50 2.18 -6.01 2.55
N THR A 51 2.36 -6.58 1.35
CA THR A 51 1.82 -7.90 0.98
C THR A 51 2.63 -9.01 1.67
N GLU A 52 3.95 -8.90 1.72
CA GLU A 52 4.83 -9.79 2.49
C GLU A 52 4.54 -9.72 3.99
N ALA A 53 4.32 -8.51 4.53
CA ALA A 53 3.89 -8.30 5.90
C ALA A 53 2.45 -8.76 6.18
N ARG A 54 1.75 -9.34 5.19
CA ARG A 54 0.36 -9.82 5.27
C ARG A 54 -0.64 -8.72 5.63
N PHE A 55 -0.29 -7.45 5.46
CA PHE A 55 -1.16 -6.30 5.67
C PHE A 55 -2.06 -6.02 4.46
N LEU A 56 -1.52 -6.16 3.25
CA LEU A 56 -2.27 -5.98 2.02
C LEU A 56 -2.46 -7.31 1.30
N SER A 57 -3.48 -7.39 0.46
CA SER A 57 -3.67 -8.48 -0.49
C SER A 57 -3.95 -7.91 -1.87
N LYS A 58 -3.14 -8.35 -2.84
CA LYS A 58 -3.39 -8.08 -4.27
C LYS A 58 -4.60 -8.90 -4.72
N THR A 59 -5.57 -8.23 -5.31
CA THR A 59 -6.69 -8.84 -6.02
C THR A 59 -6.28 -9.17 -7.45
N ARG A 60 -7.02 -10.06 -8.11
CA ARG A 60 -6.76 -10.46 -9.51
C ARG A 60 -6.93 -9.31 -10.50
N ASP A 61 -7.62 -8.25 -10.09
CA ASP A 61 -7.86 -7.02 -10.86
C ASP A 61 -6.65 -6.07 -10.84
N GLY A 62 -5.59 -6.40 -10.08
CA GLY A 62 -4.44 -5.51 -9.87
C GLY A 62 -4.70 -4.41 -8.83
N ALA A 63 -5.82 -4.48 -8.11
CA ALA A 63 -6.06 -3.67 -6.93
C ALA A 63 -5.39 -4.30 -5.70
N VAL A 64 -4.99 -3.47 -4.75
CA VAL A 64 -4.58 -3.88 -3.41
C VAL A 64 -5.68 -3.53 -2.43
N VAL A 65 -6.05 -4.49 -1.61
CA VAL A 65 -6.99 -4.29 -0.50
C VAL A 65 -6.25 -4.52 0.80
N LEU A 66 -6.72 -3.85 1.86
CA LEU A 66 -6.36 -4.28 3.21
C LEU A 66 -6.73 -5.74 3.37
N ARG A 67 -5.78 -6.55 3.80
CA ARG A 67 -6.09 -7.85 4.36
C ARG A 67 -6.70 -7.55 5.72
N ALA A 68 -8.01 -7.28 5.76
CA ALA A 68 -8.75 -7.35 7.00
C ALA A 68 -8.51 -8.77 7.52
N ALA A 69 -7.77 -8.87 8.62
CA ALA A 69 -7.67 -10.13 9.34
C ALA A 69 -9.11 -10.48 9.72
N THR A 70 -9.73 -11.36 8.95
CA THR A 70 -10.90 -12.10 9.39
C THR A 70 -10.46 -12.86 10.63
N VAL A 71 -10.73 -12.25 11.79
CA VAL A 71 -10.85 -12.89 13.08
C VAL A 71 -12.33 -13.02 13.38
#